data_AF-A0A2G5I9N9-F1
#
_entry.id   AF-A0A2G5I9N9-F1
#
_cell.length_a   1.000
_cell.length_b   1.000
_cell.length_c   1.000
_cell.angle_alpha   90.00
_cell.angle_beta   90.00
_cell.angle_gamma   90.00
#
_symmetry.space_group_name_H-M   'P 1'
#
loop_
_entity.id
_entity.type
_entity.pdbx_description
1 polymer ?
#
loop_
_entity_poly.entity_id
_entity_poly.type
_entity_poly.pdbx_seq_one_letter_code
_entity_poly.pdbx_strand_id
1 'polypeptide(L)'
;MEGPGYLAVAIQPGKDTDEKAFHEWYNTEHGPLRLRLPFIDTGDRYSAADGQNPQWSAVYDVSDLKWIHERIYSRLREERSKREKAVMSTFESLDRKIYSLVSVRGNSPKGPAPATMAGSLVVSESDWDDVCRWYEEEHIDIISKAPGWIRTRRFKLVVGGIRGMPPSGQVEHLALHDFEQVPDLTGPVFKEANNTDWRNRVVGKTHWRELRLWSHHLTFDALEEPPSSVITTDGAELRFQLEGNPADPVIVCVNSIMTDLHIWDDVSKSLITGAASKDGKTYRVLRYNPRGYNQQAERSNDTTFDILADDLEYLLQRLNIPKIHAVLGVSMGGVTSINFAIRHPSMLEKYVACDCNVASSPANSQAWSERVELAREKGMSELAKITVSRWFTPANAESENAKKVLPMAANANFEGFRLNSLALSDFDLKAKLQEIKAPGLLIAGEGDGKIPEAMQKFGIPNTKFVQIPNAGHLPFLENHEAFVEALKEFL
;
A
#
# COMPACT_ATOMS: atom_id res chain seq x y z
N MET A 1 7.05 25.04 -2.41
CA MET A 1 7.47 23.95 -1.51
C MET A 1 7.63 22.74 -2.40
N GLU A 2 8.85 22.27 -2.61
CA GLU A 2 9.15 21.10 -3.45
C GLU A 2 10.21 20.27 -2.73
N GLY A 3 10.26 18.97 -3.03
CA GLY A 3 11.25 18.04 -2.50
C GLY A 3 10.86 17.43 -1.15
N PRO A 4 11.75 16.59 -0.58
CA PRO A 4 11.42 15.75 0.56
C PRO A 4 11.14 16.57 1.83
N GLY A 5 10.27 16.04 2.68
CA GLY A 5 9.83 16.69 3.89
C GLY A 5 9.42 15.73 4.99
N TYR A 6 8.94 16.33 6.07
CA TYR A 6 8.56 15.62 7.29
C TYR A 6 7.29 16.26 7.87
N LEU A 7 6.23 15.46 7.99
CA LEU A 7 5.00 15.85 8.65
C LEU A 7 5.02 15.33 10.08
N ALA A 8 5.03 16.23 11.06
CA ALA A 8 5.03 15.88 12.47
C ALA A 8 3.74 16.36 13.14
N VAL A 9 3.09 15.48 13.91
CA VAL A 9 1.84 15.77 14.61
C VAL A 9 1.97 15.37 16.07
N ALA A 10 2.20 16.33 16.97
CA ALA A 10 2.22 16.08 18.40
C ALA A 10 0.82 16.27 19.00
N ILE A 11 0.33 15.30 19.78
CA ILE A 11 -1.03 15.30 20.33
C ILE A 11 -1.00 15.00 21.82
N GLN A 12 -1.74 15.83 22.57
CA GLN A 12 -2.08 15.57 23.96
C GLN A 12 -3.55 15.20 24.02
N PRO A 13 -3.89 13.92 24.26
CA PRO A 13 -5.25 13.52 24.60
C PRO A 13 -5.74 14.33 25.79
N GLY A 14 -6.98 14.83 25.73
CA GLY A 14 -7.62 15.48 26.87
C GLY A 14 -8.14 14.46 27.88
N LYS A 15 -8.52 14.95 29.07
CA LYS A 15 -8.97 14.11 30.20
C LYS A 15 -10.13 13.17 29.88
N ASP A 16 -11.01 13.59 28.96
CA ASP A 16 -12.18 12.83 28.54
C ASP A 16 -11.94 11.98 27.28
N THR A 17 -10.69 11.90 26.80
CA THR A 17 -10.35 11.06 25.65
C THR A 17 -10.35 9.60 26.08
N ASP A 18 -11.21 8.79 25.47
CA ASP A 18 -11.10 7.34 25.56
C ASP A 18 -9.78 6.88 24.93
N GLU A 19 -8.87 6.40 25.76
CA GLU A 19 -7.52 5.98 25.36
C GLU A 19 -7.56 4.88 24.31
N LYS A 20 -8.42 3.87 24.49
CA LYS A 20 -8.54 2.76 23.54
C LYS A 20 -9.06 3.28 22.20
N ALA A 21 -10.10 4.10 22.20
CA ALA A 21 -10.66 4.68 21.00
C ALA A 21 -9.66 5.59 20.27
N PHE A 22 -8.85 6.35 21.00
CA PHE A 22 -7.77 7.17 20.46
C PHE A 22 -6.71 6.33 19.75
N HIS A 23 -6.21 5.27 20.41
CA HIS A 23 -5.21 4.39 19.81
C HIS A 23 -5.78 3.64 18.61
N GLU A 24 -6.98 3.09 18.73
CA GLU A 24 -7.63 2.36 17.65
C GLU A 24 -7.89 3.27 16.45
N TRP A 25 -8.43 4.48 16.65
CA TRP A 25 -8.62 5.47 15.57
C TRP A 25 -7.30 5.82 14.87
N TYR A 26 -6.22 6.04 15.63
CA TYR A 26 -4.93 6.36 15.02
C TYR A 26 -4.41 5.22 14.15
N ASN A 27 -4.49 3.99 14.69
CA ASN A 27 -3.88 2.81 14.10
C ASN A 27 -4.73 2.22 12.96
N THR A 28 -6.05 2.47 12.95
CA THR A 28 -7.00 1.83 12.03
C THR A 28 -7.77 2.83 11.13
N GLU A 29 -7.45 4.12 11.21
CA GLU A 29 -8.06 5.11 10.34
C GLU A 29 -7.06 6.23 10.03
N HIS A 30 -6.65 7.00 11.04
CA HIS A 30 -6.01 8.29 10.81
C HIS A 30 -4.62 8.21 10.19
N GLY A 31 -3.74 7.39 10.78
CA GLY A 31 -2.38 7.24 10.28
C GLY A 31 -2.31 6.55 8.93
N PRO A 32 -2.95 5.38 8.81
CA PRO A 32 -2.97 4.63 7.56
C PRO A 32 -3.57 5.37 6.36
N LEU A 33 -4.58 6.23 6.56
CA LEU A 33 -5.13 7.07 5.49
C LEU A 33 -4.07 7.97 4.81
N ARG A 34 -3.02 8.36 5.53
CA ARG A 34 -1.92 9.16 4.97
C ARG A 34 -0.93 8.32 4.18
N LEU A 35 -0.66 7.09 4.61
CA LEU A 35 0.20 6.15 3.89
C LEU A 35 -0.35 5.76 2.51
N ARG A 36 -1.64 6.01 2.25
CA ARG A 36 -2.27 5.84 0.92
C ARG A 36 -1.88 6.91 -0.08
N LEU A 37 -1.35 8.04 0.39
CA LEU A 37 -0.95 9.12 -0.48
C LEU A 37 0.35 8.72 -1.18
N PRO A 38 0.46 8.86 -2.51
CA PRO A 38 1.60 8.37 -3.28
C PRO A 38 2.93 9.09 -2.95
N PHE A 39 2.86 10.12 -2.11
CA PHE A 39 3.98 10.95 -1.69
C PHE A 39 4.29 10.85 -0.19
N ILE A 40 3.65 9.93 0.54
CA ILE A 40 3.96 9.63 1.94
C ILE A 40 4.69 8.28 1.97
N ASP A 41 5.96 8.30 2.36
CA ASP A 41 6.84 7.13 2.26
C ASP A 41 6.76 6.23 3.49
N THR A 42 6.62 6.85 4.67
CA THR A 42 6.61 6.17 5.97
C THR A 42 5.58 6.81 6.89
N GLY A 43 5.25 6.12 7.98
CA GLY A 43 4.26 6.56 8.94
C GLY A 43 4.45 5.86 10.27
N ASP A 44 4.77 6.62 11.31
CA ASP A 44 5.12 6.07 12.62
C ASP A 44 4.47 6.84 13.77
N ARG A 45 4.24 6.15 14.87
CA ARG A 45 3.84 6.71 16.16
C ARG A 45 4.96 6.57 17.17
N TYR A 46 5.08 7.63 17.95
CA TYR A 46 5.99 7.73 19.07
C TYR A 46 5.23 8.13 20.34
N SER A 47 5.65 7.59 21.47
CA SER A 47 5.29 8.06 22.81
C SER A 47 6.41 8.94 23.38
N ALA A 48 6.04 9.91 24.20
CA ALA A 48 7.00 10.75 24.90
C ALA A 48 7.81 9.92 25.90
N ALA A 49 9.14 9.93 25.74
CA ALA A 49 10.09 9.26 26.63
C ALA A 49 10.69 10.22 27.68
N ASP A 50 10.37 11.51 27.59
CA ASP A 50 10.81 12.57 28.50
C ASP A 50 9.79 12.91 29.60
N GLY A 51 8.62 12.24 29.59
CA GLY A 51 7.51 12.54 30.51
C GLY A 51 6.84 13.90 30.28
N GLN A 52 7.10 14.56 29.14
CA GLN A 52 6.52 15.86 28.80
C GLN A 52 5.26 15.71 27.93
N ASN A 53 4.42 16.74 27.96
CA ASN A 53 3.30 16.91 27.02
C ASN A 53 3.78 17.69 25.77
N PRO A 54 3.25 17.41 24.57
CA PRO A 54 2.29 16.35 24.26
C PRO A 54 2.86 14.93 24.37
N GLN A 55 2.08 13.97 24.88
CA GLN A 55 2.54 12.60 25.14
C GLN A 55 2.67 11.71 23.90
N TRP A 56 2.04 12.08 22.78
CA TRP A 56 2.05 11.29 21.55
C TRP A 56 2.52 12.13 20.37
N SER A 57 3.21 11.48 19.45
CA SER A 57 3.54 12.04 18.14
C SER A 57 3.24 11.04 17.03
N ALA A 58 2.68 11.51 15.93
CA ALA A 58 2.58 10.75 14.69
C ALA A 58 3.35 11.50 13.60
N VAL A 59 4.20 10.78 12.88
CA VAL A 59 5.17 11.34 11.95
C VAL A 59 5.15 10.61 10.62
N TYR A 60 5.43 11.33 9.53
CA TYR A 60 5.42 10.78 8.18
C TYR A 60 6.55 11.41 7.37
N ASP A 61 7.38 10.59 6.73
CA ASP A 61 8.29 11.06 5.70
C ASP A 61 7.49 11.34 4.41
N VAL A 62 7.76 12.50 3.80
CA VAL A 62 7.06 12.98 2.60
C VAL A 62 8.08 13.03 1.46
N SER A 63 7.86 12.32 0.35
CA SER A 63 8.81 12.30 -0.76
C SER A 63 8.85 13.62 -1.53
N ASP A 64 7.70 14.31 -1.65
CA ASP A 64 7.63 15.63 -2.29
C ASP A 64 6.55 16.53 -1.65
N LEU A 65 6.98 17.65 -1.07
CA LEU A 65 6.12 18.60 -0.40
C LEU A 65 5.15 19.36 -1.31
N LYS A 66 5.34 19.32 -2.64
CA LYS A 66 4.40 20.00 -3.56
C LYS A 66 2.96 19.53 -3.38
N TRP A 67 2.77 18.26 -3.01
CA TRP A 67 1.46 17.63 -2.85
C TRP A 67 0.69 18.08 -1.61
N ILE A 68 1.35 18.73 -0.64
CA ILE A 68 0.74 19.05 0.65
C ILE A 68 -0.35 20.14 0.58
N HIS A 69 -0.37 20.89 -0.52
CA HIS A 69 -1.38 21.90 -0.83
C HIS A 69 -2.42 21.40 -1.84
N GLU A 70 -2.20 20.23 -2.42
CA GLU A 70 -3.09 19.66 -3.41
C GLU A 70 -4.33 19.05 -2.75
N ARG A 71 -5.41 18.98 -3.52
CA ARG A 71 -6.69 18.46 -3.04
C ARG A 71 -6.60 17.02 -2.54
N ILE A 72 -5.70 16.22 -3.11
CA ILE A 72 -5.42 14.85 -2.68
C ILE A 72 -5.02 14.78 -1.20
N TYR A 73 -4.31 15.79 -0.68
CA TYR A 73 -3.98 15.91 0.73
C TYR A 73 -5.06 16.62 1.53
N SER A 74 -5.61 17.74 1.02
CA SER A 74 -6.56 18.57 1.78
C SER A 74 -7.85 17.84 2.13
N ARG A 75 -8.31 16.96 1.24
CA ARG A 75 -9.55 16.17 1.43
C ARG A 75 -9.53 15.27 2.66
N LEU A 76 -8.35 14.82 3.13
CA LEU A 76 -8.24 14.06 4.39
C LEU A 76 -8.84 14.83 5.57
N ARG A 77 -8.78 16.17 5.56
CA ARG A 77 -9.37 17.02 6.60
C ARG A 77 -10.80 17.44 6.29
N GLU A 78 -11.10 17.68 5.02
CA GLU A 78 -12.43 18.13 4.58
C GLU A 78 -13.48 17.01 4.72
N GLU A 79 -13.07 15.77 4.46
CA GLU A 79 -13.95 14.59 4.37
C GLU A 79 -13.85 13.67 5.60
N ARG A 80 -13.42 14.20 6.75
CA ARG A 80 -13.28 13.42 7.99
C ARG A 80 -14.54 12.63 8.35
N SER A 81 -14.33 11.37 8.73
CA SER A 81 -15.39 10.53 9.23
C SER A 81 -16.01 11.09 10.51
N LYS A 82 -17.20 10.57 10.88
CA LYS A 82 -17.83 10.90 12.17
C LYS A 82 -16.96 10.45 13.35
N ARG A 83 -16.27 9.30 13.21
CA ARG A 83 -15.37 8.76 14.23
C ARG A 83 -14.18 9.68 14.46
N GLU A 84 -13.51 10.11 13.38
CA GLU A 84 -12.39 11.04 13.47
C GLU A 84 -12.80 12.36 14.12
N LYS A 85 -13.94 12.94 13.70
CA LYS A 85 -14.45 14.17 14.32
C LYS A 85 -14.72 14.00 15.82
N ALA A 86 -15.29 12.87 16.24
CA ALA A 86 -15.58 12.59 17.63
C ALA A 86 -14.29 12.45 18.46
N VAL A 87 -13.34 11.62 18.02
CA VAL A 87 -12.07 11.41 18.74
C VAL A 87 -11.26 12.70 18.80
N MET A 88 -11.11 13.41 17.68
CA MET A 88 -10.33 14.66 17.66
C MET A 88 -10.93 15.77 18.53
N SER A 89 -12.23 15.74 18.78
CA SER A 89 -12.90 16.75 19.63
C SER A 89 -12.53 16.66 21.11
N THR A 90 -11.92 15.54 21.55
CA THR A 90 -11.54 15.34 22.95
C THR A 90 -10.08 15.70 23.24
N PHE A 91 -9.31 16.14 22.24
CA PHE A 91 -7.88 16.45 22.40
C PHE A 91 -7.68 17.76 23.18
N GLU A 92 -6.73 17.75 24.13
CA GLU A 92 -6.28 18.97 24.80
C GLU A 92 -5.44 19.82 23.87
N SER A 93 -4.55 19.18 23.08
CA SER A 93 -3.80 19.87 22.04
C SER A 93 -3.47 18.97 20.86
N LEU A 94 -3.38 19.59 19.68
CA LEU A 94 -2.89 18.99 18.46
C LEU A 94 -2.00 20.02 17.76
N ASP A 95 -0.72 19.71 17.66
CA ASP A 95 0.30 20.54 17.02
C ASP A 95 0.80 19.86 15.76
N ARG A 96 0.35 20.34 14.60
CA ARG A 96 0.70 19.77 13.29
C ARG A 96 1.68 20.69 12.56
N LYS A 97 2.91 20.24 12.39
CA LYS A 97 3.97 20.97 11.68
C LYS A 97 4.43 20.21 10.44
N ILE A 98 4.86 20.95 9.41
CA ILE A 98 5.48 20.37 8.21
C ILE A 98 6.83 21.04 8.01
N TYR A 99 7.83 20.23 7.73
CA TYR A 99 9.19 20.68 7.52
C TYR A 99 9.74 20.20 6.17
N SER A 100 10.58 21.00 5.54
CA SER A 100 11.40 20.61 4.39
C SER A 100 12.74 20.06 4.85
N LEU A 101 13.22 18.99 4.22
CA LEU A 101 14.51 18.40 4.52
C LEU A 101 15.66 19.35 4.15
N VAL A 102 16.65 19.46 5.04
CA VAL A 102 17.87 20.28 4.88
C VAL A 102 19.09 19.39 4.67
N SER A 103 19.29 18.40 5.56
CA SER A 103 20.43 17.47 5.47
C SER A 103 20.13 16.16 6.19
N VAL A 104 20.87 15.12 5.82
CA VAL A 104 20.87 13.80 6.47
C VAL A 104 22.32 13.36 6.64
N ARG A 105 22.68 12.89 7.84
CA ARG A 105 23.98 12.29 8.14
C ARG A 105 23.78 10.99 8.92
N GLY A 106 24.45 9.91 8.50
CA GLY A 106 24.32 8.58 9.11
C GLY A 106 23.62 7.58 8.20
N ASN A 107 23.21 6.45 8.76
CA ASN A 107 22.64 5.34 7.99
C ASN A 107 21.14 5.53 7.74
N SER A 108 20.64 5.04 6.62
CA SER A 108 19.20 4.83 6.42
C SER A 108 18.78 3.53 7.12
N PRO A 109 18.02 3.58 8.22
CA PRO A 109 17.59 2.36 8.92
C PRO A 109 16.62 1.55 8.06
N LYS A 110 16.63 0.22 8.24
CA LYS A 110 15.58 -0.69 7.74
C LYS A 110 14.38 -0.62 8.70
N GLY A 111 13.65 0.50 8.71
CA GLY A 111 12.48 0.71 9.57
C GLY A 111 12.52 2.01 10.38
N PRO A 112 11.55 2.22 11.29
CA PRO A 112 11.51 3.40 12.14
C PRO A 112 12.71 3.46 13.10
N ALA A 113 13.05 4.68 13.53
CA ALA A 113 14.00 4.84 14.62
C ALA A 113 13.36 4.37 15.93
N PRO A 114 13.96 3.42 16.68
CA PRO A 114 13.43 2.98 17.97
C PRO A 114 13.29 4.11 18.99
N ALA A 115 14.20 5.09 18.96
CA ALA A 115 14.11 6.31 19.74
C ALA A 115 14.60 7.52 18.93
N THR A 116 14.03 8.68 19.18
CA THR A 116 14.45 9.94 18.54
C THR A 116 14.54 11.07 19.57
N MET A 117 15.68 11.75 19.59
CA MET A 117 15.85 13.04 20.27
C MET A 117 15.59 14.16 19.27
N ALA A 118 14.52 14.93 19.50
CA ALA A 118 14.10 16.04 18.66
C ALA A 118 14.49 17.38 19.30
N GLY A 119 15.41 18.11 18.67
CA GLY A 119 15.80 19.46 19.06
C GLY A 119 15.20 20.49 18.10
N SER A 120 14.36 21.38 18.61
CA SER A 120 13.76 22.48 17.84
C SER A 120 14.34 23.82 18.29
N LEU A 121 14.75 24.66 17.34
CA LEU A 121 15.30 25.99 17.60
C LEU A 121 14.60 27.03 16.71
N VAL A 122 14.24 28.18 17.27
CA VAL A 122 13.88 29.37 16.50
C VAL A 122 15.00 30.38 16.58
N VAL A 123 15.50 30.83 15.43
CA VAL A 123 16.60 31.79 15.29
C VAL A 123 16.24 32.87 14.28
N SER A 124 16.98 33.96 14.26
CA SER A 124 16.88 34.96 13.19
C SER A 124 17.37 34.35 11.86
N GLU A 125 16.78 34.75 10.74
CA GLU A 125 17.21 34.32 9.39
C GLU A 125 18.69 34.60 9.14
N SER A 126 19.22 35.71 9.66
CA SER A 126 20.63 36.08 9.57
C SER A 126 21.58 35.12 10.29
N ASP A 127 21.09 34.31 11.23
CA ASP A 127 21.88 33.33 11.99
C ASP A 127 21.75 31.90 11.44
N TRP A 128 20.91 31.70 10.42
CA TRP A 128 20.61 30.38 9.86
C TRP A 128 21.86 29.63 9.36
N ASP A 129 22.76 30.34 8.68
CA ASP A 129 23.99 29.74 8.14
C ASP A 129 24.95 29.32 9.27
N ASP A 130 25.08 30.10 10.35
CA ASP A 130 25.90 29.75 11.52
C ASP A 130 25.33 28.51 12.23
N VAL A 131 24.00 28.42 12.35
CA VAL A 131 23.32 27.22 12.91
C VAL A 131 23.54 26.00 12.03
N CYS A 132 23.47 26.15 10.71
CA CYS A 132 23.72 25.06 9.79
C CYS A 132 25.14 24.54 9.89
N ARG A 133 26.12 25.44 9.88
CA ARG A 133 27.54 25.07 10.03
C ARG A 133 27.82 24.43 11.38
N TRP A 134 27.27 24.98 12.47
CA TRP A 134 27.40 24.38 13.80
C TRP A 134 26.92 22.93 13.82
N TYR A 135 25.75 22.63 13.22
CA TYR A 135 25.26 21.27 13.16
C TYR A 135 26.17 20.34 12.35
N GLU A 136 26.58 20.76 11.15
CA GLU A 136 27.35 19.90 10.23
C GLU A 136 28.84 19.74 10.61
N GLU A 137 29.45 20.79 11.15
CA GLU A 137 30.90 20.87 11.43
C GLU A 137 31.26 20.50 12.88
N GLU A 138 30.30 20.53 13.82
CA GLU A 138 30.59 20.27 15.25
C GLU A 138 29.55 19.37 15.91
N HIS A 139 28.27 19.78 15.94
CA HIS A 139 27.28 19.15 16.81
C HIS A 139 27.01 17.70 16.43
N ILE A 140 26.79 17.41 15.15
CA ILE A 140 26.49 16.03 14.72
C ILE A 140 27.72 15.14 14.91
N ASP A 141 28.94 15.63 14.72
CA ASP A 141 30.17 14.85 14.93
C ASP A 141 30.37 14.47 16.41
N ILE A 142 29.91 15.29 17.34
CA ILE A 142 29.89 14.94 18.76
C ILE A 142 28.76 13.94 19.02
N ILE A 143 27.53 14.26 18.61
CA ILE A 143 26.34 13.43 18.88
C ILE A 143 26.47 12.04 18.25
N SER A 144 27.11 11.90 17.10
CA SER A 144 27.29 10.60 16.44
C SER A 144 28.18 9.62 17.20
N LYS A 145 28.89 10.09 18.23
CA LYS A 145 29.69 9.25 19.15
C LYS A 145 28.84 8.67 20.29
N ALA A 146 27.58 9.11 20.45
CA ALA A 146 26.70 8.57 21.47
C ALA A 146 26.33 7.11 21.14
N PRO A 147 26.30 6.21 22.15
CA PRO A 147 25.93 4.81 21.94
C PRO A 147 24.57 4.67 21.24
N GLY A 148 24.51 3.78 20.25
CA GLY A 148 23.30 3.49 19.50
C GLY A 148 22.85 4.60 18.54
N TRP A 149 23.67 5.62 18.26
CA TRP A 149 23.32 6.62 17.25
C TRP A 149 23.19 6.00 15.85
N ILE A 150 22.08 6.30 15.17
CA ILE A 150 21.75 5.78 13.83
C ILE A 150 21.98 6.83 12.75
N ARG A 151 21.33 7.99 12.91
CA ARG A 151 21.38 9.11 11.98
C ARG A 151 20.93 10.42 12.61
N THR A 152 21.27 11.52 11.96
CA THR A 152 20.67 12.84 12.19
C THR A 152 20.01 13.32 10.91
N ARG A 153 18.76 13.78 11.01
CA ARG A 153 18.03 14.48 9.94
C ARG A 153 17.73 15.90 10.38
N ARG A 154 17.95 16.87 9.49
CA ARG A 154 17.71 18.29 9.76
C ARG A 154 16.65 18.84 8.84
N PHE A 155 15.80 19.69 9.38
CA PHE A 155 14.65 20.21 8.68
C PHE A 155 14.40 21.69 8.97
N LYS A 156 13.77 22.38 8.03
CA LYS A 156 13.29 23.76 8.16
C LYS A 156 11.78 23.78 8.13
N LEU A 157 11.14 24.50 9.07
CA LEU A 157 9.69 24.58 9.14
C LEU A 157 9.13 25.34 7.93
N VAL A 158 8.09 24.79 7.32
CA VAL A 158 7.38 25.39 6.17
C VAL A 158 5.88 25.53 6.39
N VAL A 159 5.30 24.76 7.31
CA VAL A 159 3.94 24.97 7.81
C VAL A 159 3.94 24.88 9.32
N GLY A 160 3.61 25.99 9.97
CA GLY A 160 3.54 26.10 11.42
C GLY A 160 2.31 25.41 12.00
N GLY A 161 2.46 24.96 13.23
CA GLY A 161 1.42 24.25 13.96
C GLY A 161 0.57 25.20 14.81
N ILE A 162 0.29 24.84 16.06
CA ILE A 162 -0.62 25.58 16.95
C ILE A 162 -0.16 27.03 17.22
N ARG A 163 1.15 27.29 17.13
CA ARG A 163 1.74 28.63 17.26
C ARG A 163 1.87 29.39 15.93
N GLY A 164 1.45 28.79 14.82
CA GLY A 164 1.68 29.33 13.48
C GLY A 164 3.15 29.29 13.06
N MET A 165 3.48 30.03 11.99
CA MET A 165 4.86 30.24 11.56
C MET A 165 5.59 31.20 12.53
N PRO A 166 6.92 31.08 12.67
CA PRO A 166 7.72 32.10 13.35
C PRO A 166 7.48 33.49 12.76
N PRO A 167 7.68 34.57 13.55
CA PRO A 167 7.63 35.94 13.05
C PRO A 167 8.52 36.15 11.82
N SER A 168 8.16 37.11 10.97
CA SER A 168 8.97 37.50 9.81
C SER A 168 10.42 37.77 10.21
N GLY A 169 11.37 37.22 9.44
CA GLY A 169 12.81 37.30 9.75
C GLY A 169 13.30 36.26 10.76
N GLN A 170 12.46 35.30 11.16
CA GLN A 170 12.84 34.16 11.99
C GLN A 170 12.57 32.83 11.28
N VAL A 171 13.33 31.80 11.63
CA VAL A 171 13.17 30.44 11.10
C VAL A 171 13.11 29.45 12.25
N GLU A 172 12.24 28.44 12.13
CA GLU A 172 12.28 27.26 13.00
C GLU A 172 13.04 26.14 12.31
N HIS A 173 13.99 25.57 13.04
CA HIS A 173 14.80 24.42 12.70
C HIS A 173 14.41 23.23 13.57
N LEU A 174 14.38 22.04 12.97
CA LEU A 174 14.24 20.78 13.68
C LEU A 174 15.42 19.87 13.35
N ALA A 175 16.11 19.36 14.36
CA ALA A 175 17.02 18.23 14.26
C ALA A 175 16.41 17.00 14.91
N LEU A 176 16.35 15.89 14.17
CA LEU A 176 15.99 14.58 14.67
C LEU A 176 17.25 13.73 14.74
N HIS A 177 17.69 13.40 15.94
CA HIS A 177 18.77 12.45 16.19
C HIS A 177 18.16 11.11 16.56
N ASP A 178 18.28 10.13 15.66
CA ASP A 178 17.68 8.81 15.77
C ASP A 178 18.67 7.83 16.43
N PHE A 179 18.18 7.00 17.34
CA PHE A 179 18.94 6.06 18.16
C PHE A 179 18.28 4.68 18.25
N GLU A 180 19.08 3.65 18.51
CA GLU A 180 18.63 2.28 18.78
C GLU A 180 17.85 2.15 20.11
N GLN A 181 18.05 3.11 21.02
CA GLN A 181 17.37 3.21 22.31
C GLN A 181 17.39 4.67 22.81
N VAL A 182 16.52 5.01 23.77
CA VAL A 182 16.47 6.36 24.32
C VAL A 182 17.85 6.74 24.90
N PRO A 183 18.49 7.82 24.43
CA PRO A 183 19.84 8.16 24.84
C PRO A 183 19.89 8.72 26.26
N ASP A 184 20.95 8.38 27.01
CA ASP A 184 21.26 9.02 28.30
C ASP A 184 21.86 10.42 28.08
N LEU A 185 21.04 11.44 28.23
CA LEU A 185 21.44 12.84 28.06
C LEU A 185 22.42 13.34 29.14
N THR A 186 22.66 12.57 30.20
CA THR A 186 23.65 12.89 31.25
C THR A 186 25.05 12.32 30.96
N GLY A 187 25.16 11.52 29.89
CA GLY A 187 26.40 10.89 29.44
C GLY A 187 27.46 11.90 28.94
N PRO A 188 28.72 11.45 28.80
CA PRO A 188 29.85 12.31 28.43
C PRO A 188 29.66 13.01 27.07
N VAL A 189 29.08 12.31 26.08
CA VAL A 189 28.85 12.88 24.74
C VAL A 189 27.89 14.08 24.79
N PHE A 190 26.79 13.98 25.52
CA PHE A 190 25.83 15.08 25.65
C PHE A 190 26.34 16.20 26.55
N LYS A 191 27.19 15.89 27.54
CA LYS A 191 27.92 16.90 28.30
C LYS A 191 28.87 17.69 27.39
N GLU A 192 29.63 17.02 26.54
CA GLU A 192 30.50 17.67 25.56
C GLU A 192 29.69 18.54 24.60
N ALA A 193 28.66 17.96 23.96
CA ALA A 193 27.81 18.66 22.99
C ALA A 193 27.11 19.91 23.56
N ASN A 194 26.87 19.97 24.88
CA ASN A 194 26.24 21.12 25.53
C ASN A 194 27.22 22.18 26.03
N ASN A 195 28.52 21.93 26.01
CA ASN A 195 29.54 22.81 26.60
C ASN A 195 30.50 23.43 25.57
N THR A 196 30.30 23.22 24.26
CA THR A 196 31.13 23.87 23.24
C THR A 196 30.84 25.38 23.15
N ASP A 197 31.87 26.17 22.84
CA ASP A 197 31.74 27.61 22.65
C ASP A 197 30.79 27.96 21.50
N TRP A 198 30.83 27.19 20.42
CA TRP A 198 29.95 27.40 19.25
C TRP A 198 28.50 27.11 19.61
N ARG A 199 28.21 26.00 20.28
CA ARG A 199 26.86 25.70 20.77
C ARG A 199 26.35 26.82 21.67
N ASN A 200 27.15 27.29 22.61
CA ASN A 200 26.74 28.36 23.52
C ASN A 200 26.43 29.67 22.79
N ARG A 201 27.21 30.01 21.75
CA ARG A 201 26.92 31.14 20.85
C ARG A 201 25.61 30.96 20.10
N VAL A 202 25.39 29.80 19.47
CA VAL A 202 24.16 29.53 18.70
C VAL A 202 22.94 29.57 19.62
N VAL A 203 22.98 28.84 20.73
CA VAL A 203 21.87 28.74 21.66
C VAL A 203 21.58 30.09 22.34
N GLY A 204 22.59 30.90 22.59
CA GLY A 204 22.43 32.27 23.12
C GLY A 204 21.66 33.22 22.21
N LYS A 205 21.54 32.89 20.91
CA LYS A 205 20.79 33.67 19.92
C LYS A 205 19.37 33.13 19.64
N THR A 206 18.97 32.04 20.29
CA THR A 206 17.67 31.41 20.04
C THR A 206 16.54 32.24 20.65
N HIS A 207 15.47 32.47 19.87
CA HIS A 207 14.23 33.10 20.34
C HIS A 207 13.34 32.10 21.09
N TRP A 208 13.43 30.83 20.70
CA TRP A 208 12.74 29.72 21.34
C TRP A 208 13.53 28.43 21.11
N ARG A 209 13.45 27.50 22.06
CA ARG A 209 14.00 26.15 21.90
C ARG A 209 13.18 25.11 22.64
N GLU A 210 13.21 23.90 22.14
CA GLU A 210 12.61 22.73 22.77
C GLU A 210 13.46 21.50 22.51
N LEU A 211 13.53 20.63 23.51
CA LEU A 211 14.10 19.30 23.38
C LEU A 211 13.04 18.29 23.79
N ARG A 212 12.76 17.32 22.92
CA ARG A 212 11.84 16.22 23.18
C ARG A 212 12.53 14.87 22.99
N LEU A 213 12.20 13.91 23.84
CA LEU A 213 12.59 12.51 23.65
C LEU A 213 11.35 11.68 23.29
N TRP A 214 11.50 10.86 22.25
CA TRP A 214 10.44 10.03 21.71
C TRP A 214 10.90 8.58 21.65
N SER A 215 10.04 7.66 22.10
CA SER A 215 10.22 6.22 21.92
C SER A 215 9.22 5.73 20.88
N HIS A 216 9.66 4.88 19.96
CA HIS A 216 8.78 4.28 18.98
C HIS A 216 7.69 3.47 19.68
N HIS A 217 6.48 3.57 19.16
CA HIS A 217 5.29 2.92 19.69
C HIS A 217 4.66 1.97 18.67
N LEU A 218 4.52 2.42 17.42
CA LEU A 218 3.86 1.67 16.36
C LEU A 218 4.27 2.21 15.00
N THR A 219 4.56 1.33 14.05
CA THR A 219 4.60 1.70 12.63
C THR A 219 3.20 1.49 12.07
N PHE A 220 2.68 2.47 11.34
CA PHE A 220 1.42 2.30 10.66
C PHE A 220 1.60 1.31 9.53
N ASP A 221 0.66 0.37 9.43
CA ASP A 221 0.45 -0.34 8.18
C ASP A 221 -0.28 0.61 7.23
N ALA A 222 0.08 0.60 5.95
CA ALA A 222 -0.78 1.20 4.94
C ALA A 222 -2.09 0.42 4.95
N LEU A 223 -3.10 0.95 5.62
CA LEU A 223 -4.42 0.33 5.62
C LEU A 223 -4.91 0.40 4.20
N GLU A 224 -5.21 -0.78 3.68
CA GLU A 224 -6.20 -1.03 2.65
C GLU A 224 -7.39 -0.08 2.85
N GLU A 225 -7.93 0.54 1.80
CA GLU A 225 -9.30 1.08 1.91
C GLU A 225 -10.15 0.03 2.64
N PRO A 226 -11.02 0.38 3.62
CA PRO A 226 -12.09 -0.56 3.91
C PRO A 226 -12.76 -0.76 2.55
N PRO A 227 -12.63 -1.95 1.94
CA PRO A 227 -13.06 -2.09 0.58
C PRO A 227 -14.52 -1.70 0.58
N SER A 228 -14.86 -0.72 -0.26
CA SER A 228 -16.27 -0.43 -0.47
C SER A 228 -16.89 -1.73 -0.98
N SER A 229 -18.08 -2.06 -0.51
CA SER A 229 -18.74 -3.28 -0.94
C SER A 229 -19.93 -2.93 -1.82
N VAL A 230 -20.06 -3.69 -2.90
CA VAL A 230 -21.29 -3.77 -3.69
C VAL A 230 -21.92 -5.11 -3.38
N ILE A 231 -23.19 -5.09 -2.97
CA ILE A 231 -24.00 -6.30 -2.85
C ILE A 231 -24.75 -6.49 -4.17
N THR A 232 -24.50 -7.63 -4.81
CA THR A 232 -25.21 -8.08 -6.01
C THR A 232 -26.68 -8.38 -5.70
N THR A 233 -27.52 -8.47 -6.72
CA THR A 233 -28.96 -8.71 -6.52
C THR A 233 -29.27 -10.07 -5.89
N ASP A 234 -28.37 -11.05 -6.05
CA ASP A 234 -28.45 -12.36 -5.39
C ASP A 234 -27.72 -12.40 -4.04
N GLY A 235 -27.14 -11.29 -3.60
CA GLY A 235 -26.62 -11.11 -2.25
C GLY A 235 -25.12 -11.38 -2.08
N ALA A 236 -24.39 -11.73 -3.14
CA ALA A 236 -22.93 -11.83 -3.08
C ALA A 236 -22.28 -10.46 -2.82
N GLU A 237 -21.32 -10.41 -1.89
CA GLU A 237 -20.55 -9.22 -1.57
C GLU A 237 -19.30 -9.12 -2.44
N LEU A 238 -19.19 -8.05 -3.21
CA LEU A 238 -18.01 -7.69 -4.00
C LEU A 238 -17.28 -6.55 -3.28
N ARG A 239 -16.27 -6.91 -2.49
CA ARG A 239 -15.37 -5.94 -1.85
C ARG A 239 -14.38 -5.42 -2.87
N PHE A 240 -14.27 -4.12 -3.03
CA PHE A 240 -13.40 -3.51 -4.03
C PHE A 240 -12.64 -2.29 -3.51
N GLN A 241 -11.56 -1.96 -4.21
CA GLN A 241 -10.73 -0.79 -4.03
C GLN A 241 -10.51 -0.13 -5.39
N LEU A 242 -10.67 1.20 -5.46
CA LEU A 242 -10.57 1.97 -6.70
C LEU A 242 -9.63 3.15 -6.53
N GLU A 243 -8.45 3.05 -7.12
CA GLU A 243 -7.31 3.94 -6.85
C GLU A 243 -6.79 4.62 -8.11
N GLY A 244 -5.97 5.66 -7.95
CA GLY A 244 -5.44 6.48 -9.05
C GLY A 244 -6.29 7.71 -9.37
N ASN A 245 -5.89 8.45 -10.39
CA ASN A 245 -6.55 9.70 -10.78
C ASN A 245 -7.95 9.40 -11.35
N PRO A 246 -9.04 10.02 -10.84
CA PRO A 246 -10.39 9.80 -11.34
C PRO A 246 -10.60 10.09 -12.83
N ALA A 247 -9.73 10.89 -13.45
CA ALA A 247 -9.79 11.24 -14.87
C ALA A 247 -9.10 10.22 -15.79
N ASP A 248 -8.32 9.29 -15.22
CA ASP A 248 -7.56 8.33 -16.01
C ASP A 248 -8.44 7.15 -16.48
N PRO A 249 -8.07 6.49 -17.60
CA PRO A 249 -8.76 5.28 -18.04
C PRO A 249 -8.68 4.17 -16.98
N VAL A 250 -9.77 3.42 -16.84
CA VAL A 250 -9.89 2.38 -15.81
C VAL A 250 -9.29 1.06 -16.27
N ILE A 251 -8.45 0.47 -15.44
CA ILE A 251 -8.00 -0.92 -15.56
C ILE A 251 -8.55 -1.72 -14.38
N VAL A 252 -9.08 -2.91 -14.65
CA VAL A 252 -9.61 -3.81 -13.62
C VAL A 252 -8.66 -4.99 -13.42
N CYS A 253 -8.37 -5.35 -12.17
CA CYS A 253 -7.63 -6.56 -11.84
C CYS A 253 -8.55 -7.63 -11.20
N VAL A 254 -8.47 -8.88 -11.71
CA VAL A 254 -9.30 -10.01 -11.31
C VAL A 254 -8.44 -11.15 -10.76
N ASN A 255 -8.73 -11.56 -9.53
CA ASN A 255 -7.84 -12.41 -8.74
C ASN A 255 -7.78 -13.86 -9.19
N SER A 256 -6.75 -14.57 -8.73
CA SER A 256 -6.76 -16.03 -8.67
C SER A 256 -7.82 -16.52 -7.68
N ILE A 257 -8.17 -17.80 -7.74
CA ILE A 257 -8.96 -18.43 -6.69
C ILE A 257 -8.20 -18.36 -5.36
N MET A 258 -8.90 -18.28 -4.23
CA MET A 258 -8.31 -18.20 -2.87
C MET A 258 -7.50 -16.92 -2.57
N THR A 259 -7.47 -15.90 -3.43
CA THR A 259 -6.71 -14.67 -3.13
C THR A 259 -7.62 -13.44 -3.11
N ASP A 260 -7.26 -12.44 -2.29
CA ASP A 260 -7.91 -11.13 -2.32
C ASP A 260 -7.23 -10.17 -3.31
N LEU A 261 -7.83 -8.98 -3.40
CA LEU A 261 -7.45 -7.89 -4.27
C LEU A 261 -6.01 -7.37 -4.01
N HIS A 262 -5.39 -7.69 -2.87
CA HIS A 262 -4.03 -7.29 -2.52
C HIS A 262 -2.96 -8.10 -3.25
N ILE A 263 -3.33 -9.21 -3.88
CA ILE A 263 -2.42 -9.91 -4.80
C ILE A 263 -1.91 -8.97 -5.91
N TRP A 264 -2.67 -7.92 -6.26
CA TRP A 264 -2.34 -6.96 -7.31
C TRP A 264 -1.68 -5.65 -6.83
N ASP A 265 -1.29 -5.51 -5.56
CA ASP A 265 -0.78 -4.24 -5.01
C ASP A 265 0.37 -3.64 -5.83
N ASP A 266 1.40 -4.45 -6.13
CA ASP A 266 2.57 -3.98 -6.88
C ASP A 266 2.22 -3.62 -8.34
N VAL A 267 1.31 -4.38 -8.96
CA VAL A 267 0.82 -4.09 -10.32
C VAL A 267 0.00 -2.79 -10.33
N SER A 268 -0.87 -2.60 -9.35
CA SER A 268 -1.64 -1.37 -9.16
C SER A 268 -0.73 -0.15 -9.05
N LYS A 269 0.32 -0.24 -8.22
CA LYS A 269 1.32 0.81 -8.06
C LYS A 269 2.01 1.15 -9.39
N SER A 270 2.43 0.15 -10.15
CA SER A 270 3.06 0.35 -11.47
C SER A 270 2.13 1.01 -12.49
N LEU A 271 0.82 0.70 -12.46
CA LEU A 271 -0.18 1.31 -13.34
C LEU A 271 -0.52 2.75 -12.96
N ILE A 272 -0.68 3.04 -11.66
CA ILE A 272 -1.04 4.37 -11.15
C ILE A 272 0.11 5.36 -11.28
N THR A 273 1.35 4.90 -11.16
CA THR A 273 2.55 5.74 -11.31
C THR A 273 2.99 5.93 -12.76
N GLY A 274 2.35 5.24 -13.71
CA GLY A 274 2.71 5.28 -15.13
C GLY A 274 3.93 4.43 -15.50
N ALA A 275 4.48 3.69 -14.52
CA ALA A 275 5.59 2.77 -14.75
C ALA A 275 5.21 1.59 -15.67
N ALA A 276 3.93 1.29 -15.84
CA ALA A 276 3.43 0.26 -16.76
C ALA A 276 2.97 0.80 -18.12
N SER A 277 3.37 2.02 -18.52
CA SER A 277 3.12 2.58 -19.86
C SER A 277 4.39 3.12 -20.53
N LYS A 278 4.52 2.97 -21.86
CA LYS A 278 5.66 3.49 -22.63
C LYS A 278 5.77 5.02 -22.63
N ASP A 279 4.64 5.72 -22.54
CA ASP A 279 4.52 7.17 -22.57
C ASP A 279 4.29 7.78 -21.17
N GLY A 280 4.43 6.99 -20.10
CA GLY A 280 4.20 7.43 -18.73
C GLY A 280 2.72 7.65 -18.38
N LYS A 281 1.80 7.21 -19.25
CA LYS A 281 0.36 7.27 -18.99
C LYS A 281 -0.01 6.51 -17.71
N THR A 282 -0.75 7.19 -16.85
CA THR A 282 -1.28 6.65 -15.60
C THR A 282 -2.68 6.08 -15.81
N TYR A 283 -3.06 5.13 -14.96
CA TYR A 283 -4.37 4.49 -14.99
C TYR A 283 -5.05 4.58 -13.64
N ARG A 284 -6.39 4.59 -13.68
CA ARG A 284 -7.22 4.36 -12.50
C ARG A 284 -7.42 2.86 -12.36
N VAL A 285 -7.13 2.27 -11.20
CA VAL A 285 -7.12 0.82 -11.02
C VAL A 285 -8.25 0.38 -10.10
N LEU A 286 -9.14 -0.48 -10.62
CA LEU A 286 -10.17 -1.17 -9.85
C LEU A 286 -9.70 -2.58 -9.52
N ARG A 287 -9.69 -2.93 -8.24
CA ARG A 287 -9.39 -4.30 -7.78
C ARG A 287 -10.53 -4.75 -6.88
N TYR A 288 -10.90 -6.02 -6.95
CA TYR A 288 -12.00 -6.52 -6.14
C TYR A 288 -11.84 -7.99 -5.80
N ASN A 289 -12.47 -8.40 -4.70
CA ASN A 289 -12.61 -9.79 -4.31
C ASN A 289 -13.78 -10.38 -5.09
N PRO A 290 -13.55 -11.43 -5.91
CA PRO A 290 -14.63 -12.16 -6.56
C PRO A 290 -15.60 -12.74 -5.53
N ARG A 291 -16.83 -13.02 -5.96
CA ARG A 291 -17.81 -13.70 -5.10
C ARG A 291 -17.22 -14.97 -4.46
N GLY A 292 -17.57 -15.17 -3.19
CA GLY A 292 -17.12 -16.32 -2.42
C GLY A 292 -15.75 -16.19 -1.75
N TYR A 293 -15.01 -15.09 -1.90
CA TYR A 293 -13.75 -14.94 -1.14
C TYR A 293 -13.99 -14.67 0.36
N ASN A 294 -14.76 -13.63 0.73
CA ASN A 294 -14.99 -13.24 2.13
C ASN A 294 -16.07 -14.11 2.81
N GLN A 295 -17.30 -14.04 2.30
CA GLN A 295 -18.44 -14.84 2.76
C GLN A 295 -19.39 -15.07 1.60
N GLN A 296 -19.93 -16.28 1.49
CA GLN A 296 -21.01 -16.58 0.56
C GLN A 296 -22.36 -16.29 1.25
N ALA A 297 -23.19 -15.44 0.64
CA ALA A 297 -24.54 -15.21 1.13
C ALA A 297 -25.44 -16.42 0.83
N GLU A 298 -26.32 -16.81 1.74
CA GLU A 298 -27.20 -18.00 1.57
C GLU A 298 -28.06 -17.96 0.31
N ARG A 299 -28.36 -16.75 -0.20
CA ARG A 299 -29.21 -16.54 -1.39
C ARG A 299 -28.44 -16.44 -2.71
N SER A 300 -27.11 -16.49 -2.68
CA SER A 300 -26.29 -16.34 -3.88
C SER A 300 -26.52 -17.50 -4.84
N ASN A 301 -26.50 -17.22 -6.14
CA ASN A 301 -26.45 -18.24 -7.17
C ASN A 301 -25.12 -19.02 -7.10
N ASP A 302 -25.13 -20.24 -7.64
CA ASP A 302 -23.92 -21.03 -7.86
C ASP A 302 -22.93 -20.25 -8.75
N THR A 303 -21.64 -20.35 -8.44
CA THR A 303 -20.60 -19.70 -9.25
C THR A 303 -20.50 -20.39 -10.60
N THR A 304 -20.56 -19.59 -11.67
CA THR A 304 -20.12 -19.95 -13.03
C THR A 304 -19.25 -18.82 -13.59
N PHE A 305 -18.49 -19.06 -14.65
CA PHE A 305 -17.73 -17.97 -15.29
C PHE A 305 -18.63 -16.90 -15.92
N ASP A 306 -19.87 -17.23 -16.27
CA ASP A 306 -20.86 -16.25 -16.71
C ASP A 306 -21.23 -15.32 -15.55
N ILE A 307 -21.51 -15.88 -14.37
CA ILE A 307 -21.80 -15.10 -13.16
C ILE A 307 -20.57 -14.26 -12.72
N LEU A 308 -19.36 -14.78 -12.81
CA LEU A 308 -18.15 -14.01 -12.47
C LEU A 308 -17.92 -12.82 -13.42
N ALA A 309 -18.25 -12.96 -14.70
CA ALA A 309 -18.19 -11.87 -15.67
C ALA A 309 -19.32 -10.84 -15.44
N ASP A 310 -20.53 -11.31 -15.12
CA ASP A 310 -21.68 -10.45 -14.84
C ASP A 310 -21.54 -9.70 -13.49
N ASP A 311 -20.85 -10.28 -12.51
CA ASP A 311 -20.46 -9.58 -11.28
C ASP A 311 -19.57 -8.37 -11.57
N LEU A 312 -18.62 -8.52 -12.50
CA LEU A 312 -17.76 -7.42 -12.92
C LEU A 312 -18.58 -6.34 -13.64
N GLU A 313 -19.47 -6.72 -14.56
CA GLU A 313 -20.40 -5.79 -15.19
C GLU A 313 -21.22 -5.02 -14.14
N TYR A 314 -21.81 -5.73 -13.18
CA TYR A 314 -22.62 -5.15 -12.12
C TYR A 314 -21.80 -4.18 -11.26
N LEU A 315 -20.59 -4.56 -10.85
CA LEU A 315 -19.69 -3.69 -10.11
C LEU A 315 -19.38 -2.41 -10.89
N LEU A 316 -19.04 -2.51 -12.18
CA LEU A 316 -18.76 -1.36 -13.04
C LEU A 316 -19.99 -0.44 -13.18
N GLN A 317 -21.18 -1.00 -13.35
CA GLN A 317 -22.43 -0.23 -13.39
C GLN A 317 -22.66 0.53 -12.08
N ARG A 318 -22.46 -0.11 -10.92
CA ARG A 318 -22.62 0.53 -9.60
C ARG A 318 -21.60 1.63 -9.35
N LEU A 319 -20.43 1.56 -10.00
CA LEU A 319 -19.40 2.58 -9.96
C LEU A 319 -19.54 3.66 -11.04
N ASN A 320 -20.58 3.57 -11.89
CA ASN A 320 -20.79 4.44 -13.05
C ASN A 320 -19.58 4.45 -14.01
N ILE A 321 -18.97 3.27 -14.23
CA ILE A 321 -17.86 3.08 -15.17
C ILE A 321 -18.43 2.35 -16.40
N PRO A 322 -18.81 3.08 -17.47
CA PRO A 322 -19.48 2.47 -18.63
C PRO A 322 -18.53 1.66 -19.52
N LYS A 323 -17.22 1.95 -19.45
CA LYS A 323 -16.20 1.30 -20.27
C LYS A 323 -14.86 1.31 -19.56
N ILE A 324 -14.14 0.20 -19.64
CA ILE A 324 -12.80 0.03 -19.08
C ILE A 324 -11.77 -0.13 -20.20
N HIS A 325 -10.56 0.38 -19.94
CA HIS A 325 -9.43 0.28 -20.85
C HIS A 325 -8.91 -1.15 -20.93
N ALA A 326 -8.76 -1.82 -19.78
CA ALA A 326 -8.37 -3.21 -19.76
C ALA A 326 -8.94 -3.97 -18.56
N VAL A 327 -9.10 -5.27 -18.72
CA VAL A 327 -9.25 -6.23 -17.60
C VAL A 327 -8.03 -7.15 -17.59
N LEU A 328 -7.37 -7.25 -16.45
CA LEU A 328 -6.21 -8.10 -16.20
C LEU A 328 -6.64 -9.18 -15.21
N GLY A 329 -6.48 -10.45 -15.55
CA GLY A 329 -6.85 -11.52 -14.64
C GLY A 329 -5.89 -12.69 -14.68
N VAL A 330 -5.73 -13.35 -13.54
CA VAL A 330 -4.88 -14.55 -13.40
C VAL A 330 -5.69 -15.76 -13.00
N SER A 331 -5.37 -16.93 -13.57
CA SER A 331 -6.02 -18.20 -13.23
C SER A 331 -7.54 -18.12 -13.40
N MET A 332 -8.34 -18.29 -12.33
CA MET A 332 -9.78 -18.04 -12.33
C MET A 332 -10.12 -16.66 -12.91
N GLY A 333 -9.41 -15.61 -12.50
CA GLY A 333 -9.56 -14.26 -13.05
C GLY A 333 -9.16 -14.14 -14.51
N GLY A 334 -8.24 -14.96 -15.00
CA GLY A 334 -7.86 -15.03 -16.42
C GLY A 334 -9.00 -15.59 -17.27
N VAL A 335 -9.66 -16.64 -16.79
CA VAL A 335 -10.87 -17.19 -17.43
C VAL A 335 -12.01 -16.16 -17.38
N THR A 336 -12.22 -15.50 -16.24
CA THR A 336 -13.21 -14.42 -16.10
C THR A 336 -12.93 -13.27 -17.07
N SER A 337 -11.66 -12.89 -17.28
CA SER A 337 -11.26 -11.82 -18.21
C SER A 337 -11.60 -12.17 -19.66
N ILE A 338 -11.31 -13.41 -20.07
CA ILE A 338 -11.69 -13.93 -21.40
C ILE A 338 -13.23 -13.95 -21.54
N ASN A 339 -13.94 -14.45 -20.52
CA ASN A 339 -15.39 -14.52 -20.59
C ASN A 339 -16.07 -13.13 -20.56
N PHE A 340 -15.48 -12.15 -19.87
CA PHE A 340 -15.92 -10.76 -19.92
C PHE A 340 -15.76 -10.17 -21.33
N ALA A 341 -14.66 -10.48 -22.02
CA ALA A 341 -14.46 -10.07 -23.42
C ALA A 341 -15.47 -10.69 -24.40
N ILE A 342 -15.96 -11.89 -24.11
CA ILE A 342 -17.03 -12.57 -24.88
C ILE A 342 -18.39 -11.92 -24.61
N ARG A 343 -18.75 -11.76 -23.33
CA ARG A 343 -20.11 -11.37 -22.90
C ARG A 343 -20.37 -9.87 -22.97
N HIS A 344 -19.35 -9.07 -22.64
CA HIS A 344 -19.47 -7.62 -22.46
C HIS A 344 -18.56 -6.82 -23.42
N PRO A 345 -18.51 -7.14 -24.74
CA PRO A 345 -17.51 -6.60 -25.66
C PRO A 345 -17.60 -5.09 -25.88
N SER A 346 -18.73 -4.46 -25.55
CA SER A 346 -18.91 -3.01 -25.66
C SER A 346 -18.28 -2.23 -24.49
N MET A 347 -18.06 -2.90 -23.35
CA MET A 347 -17.52 -2.30 -22.12
C MET A 347 -16.00 -2.42 -22.02
N LEU A 348 -15.34 -3.10 -22.96
CA LEU A 348 -13.93 -3.49 -22.86
C LEU A 348 -13.13 -3.05 -24.08
N GLU A 349 -11.95 -2.44 -23.87
CA GLU A 349 -11.02 -2.14 -24.97
C GLU A 349 -9.97 -3.22 -25.18
N LYS A 350 -9.38 -3.75 -24.10
CA LYS A 350 -8.30 -4.76 -24.13
C LYS A 350 -8.50 -5.78 -23.00
N TYR A 351 -7.91 -6.96 -23.11
CA TYR A 351 -7.84 -7.89 -21.98
C TYR A 351 -6.47 -8.54 -21.84
N VAL A 352 -6.11 -8.89 -20.61
CA VAL A 352 -4.92 -9.67 -20.28
C VAL A 352 -5.36 -10.88 -19.47
N ALA A 353 -5.02 -12.07 -19.94
CA ALA A 353 -5.31 -13.33 -19.24
C ALA A 353 -4.00 -14.04 -18.92
N CYS A 354 -3.79 -14.29 -17.63
CA CYS A 354 -2.58 -14.91 -17.10
C CYS A 354 -2.89 -16.33 -16.59
N ASP A 355 -2.02 -17.28 -16.89
CA ASP A 355 -1.92 -18.58 -16.21
C ASP A 355 -3.26 -19.32 -16.04
N CYS A 356 -4.05 -19.38 -17.10
CA CYS A 356 -5.41 -19.93 -17.09
C CYS A 356 -5.64 -20.97 -18.19
N ASN A 357 -6.84 -21.58 -18.22
CA ASN A 357 -7.32 -22.46 -19.29
C ASN A 357 -8.63 -21.90 -19.88
N VAL A 358 -8.97 -22.28 -21.12
CA VAL A 358 -10.25 -21.90 -21.76
C VAL A 358 -11.34 -22.96 -21.61
N ALA A 359 -11.01 -24.14 -21.08
CA ALA A 359 -11.96 -25.18 -20.75
C ALA A 359 -11.42 -26.06 -19.62
N SER A 360 -12.31 -26.67 -18.84
CA SER A 360 -11.94 -27.72 -17.89
C SER A 360 -11.58 -29.02 -18.62
N SER A 361 -10.96 -29.94 -17.88
CA SER A 361 -10.68 -31.30 -18.33
C SER A 361 -10.99 -32.28 -17.20
N PRO A 362 -11.28 -33.56 -17.48
CA PRO A 362 -11.58 -34.53 -16.43
C PRO A 362 -10.51 -34.61 -15.32
N ALA A 363 -9.22 -34.51 -15.70
CA ALA A 363 -8.12 -34.48 -14.75
C ALA A 363 -8.13 -33.22 -13.87
N ASN A 364 -8.47 -32.06 -14.45
CA ASN A 364 -8.62 -30.82 -13.69
C ASN A 364 -9.84 -30.89 -12.75
N SER A 365 -10.97 -31.41 -13.22
CA SER A 365 -12.18 -31.59 -12.40
C SER A 365 -11.92 -32.48 -11.19
N GLN A 366 -11.23 -33.62 -11.39
CA GLN A 366 -10.82 -34.50 -10.29
C GLN A 366 -9.90 -33.76 -9.29
N ALA A 367 -8.89 -33.04 -9.78
CA ALA A 367 -7.98 -32.31 -8.92
C ALA A 367 -8.68 -31.22 -8.07
N TRP A 368 -9.72 -30.56 -8.61
CA TRP A 368 -10.53 -29.62 -7.84
C TRP A 368 -11.40 -30.32 -6.79
N SER A 369 -12.01 -31.47 -7.11
CA SER A 369 -12.73 -32.28 -6.12
C SER A 369 -11.82 -32.71 -4.97
N GLU A 370 -10.61 -33.17 -5.26
CA GLU A 370 -9.63 -33.57 -4.23
C GLU A 370 -9.22 -32.39 -3.34
N ARG A 371 -9.08 -31.18 -3.89
CA ARG A 371 -8.78 -29.97 -3.10
C ARG A 371 -9.94 -29.55 -2.21
N VAL A 372 -11.17 -29.67 -2.69
CA VAL A 372 -12.38 -29.40 -1.89
C VAL A 372 -12.45 -30.35 -0.70
N GLU A 373 -12.22 -31.64 -0.92
CA GLU A 373 -12.23 -32.62 0.17
C GLU A 373 -11.06 -32.41 1.14
N LEU A 374 -9.87 -32.08 0.66
CA LEU A 374 -8.76 -31.70 1.53
C LEU A 374 -9.08 -30.48 2.40
N ALA A 375 -9.65 -29.42 1.81
CA ALA A 375 -10.06 -28.23 2.57
C ALA A 375 -11.18 -28.53 3.57
N ARG A 376 -12.10 -29.44 3.23
CA ARG A 376 -13.16 -29.90 4.12
C ARG A 376 -12.60 -30.65 5.33
N GLU A 377 -11.65 -31.55 5.10
CA GLU A 377 -11.08 -32.41 6.15
C GLU A 377 -10.00 -31.73 7.00
N LYS A 378 -9.16 -30.89 6.39
CA LYS A 378 -7.96 -30.30 7.02
C LYS A 378 -8.03 -28.78 7.21
N GLY A 379 -9.05 -28.14 6.64
CA GLY A 379 -9.22 -26.69 6.67
C GLY A 379 -8.46 -25.96 5.56
N MET A 380 -8.87 -24.71 5.31
CA MET A 380 -8.30 -23.86 4.27
C MET A 380 -6.81 -23.56 4.48
N SER A 381 -6.35 -23.47 5.73
CA SER A 381 -4.93 -23.23 6.04
C SER A 381 -3.98 -24.32 5.55
N GLU A 382 -4.38 -25.59 5.62
CA GLU A 382 -3.56 -26.70 5.12
C GLU A 382 -3.57 -26.75 3.58
N LEU A 383 -4.73 -26.54 2.97
CA LEU A 383 -4.82 -26.39 1.51
C LEU A 383 -3.96 -25.22 1.01
N ALA A 384 -3.96 -24.09 1.73
CA ALA A 384 -3.20 -22.89 1.38
C ALA A 384 -1.69 -23.17 1.32
N LYS A 385 -1.12 -23.88 2.30
CA LYS A 385 0.31 -24.25 2.30
C LYS A 385 0.69 -25.02 1.03
N ILE A 386 -0.10 -26.03 0.68
CA ILE A 386 0.14 -26.86 -0.51
C ILE A 386 -0.06 -26.06 -1.79
N THR A 387 -1.10 -25.22 -1.84
CA THR A 387 -1.45 -24.44 -3.02
C THR A 387 -0.42 -23.36 -3.32
N VAL A 388 -0.01 -22.59 -2.31
CA VAL A 388 0.99 -21.52 -2.47
C VAL A 388 2.35 -22.10 -2.82
N SER A 389 2.79 -23.18 -2.17
CA SER A 389 4.05 -23.84 -2.53
C SER A 389 4.07 -24.29 -3.99
N ARG A 390 2.93 -24.74 -4.54
CA ARG A 390 2.79 -25.13 -5.95
C ARG A 390 2.73 -23.95 -6.92
N TRP A 391 2.19 -22.81 -6.50
CA TRP A 391 2.04 -21.63 -7.37
C TRP A 391 3.35 -20.94 -7.68
N PHE A 392 4.32 -21.00 -6.76
CA PHE A 392 5.63 -20.40 -6.94
C PHE A 392 6.63 -21.41 -7.50
N THR A 393 7.62 -20.95 -8.25
CA THR A 393 8.75 -21.80 -8.62
C THR A 393 9.51 -22.26 -7.36
N PRO A 394 10.23 -23.40 -7.40
CA PRO A 394 11.03 -23.86 -6.26
C PRO A 394 12.00 -22.81 -5.70
N ALA A 395 12.51 -21.91 -6.56
CA ALA A 395 13.41 -20.84 -6.14
C ALA A 395 12.71 -19.72 -5.34
N ASN A 396 11.41 -19.50 -5.56
CA ASN A 396 10.64 -18.41 -4.94
C ASN A 396 9.59 -18.89 -3.94
N ALA A 397 9.48 -20.19 -3.66
CA ALA A 397 8.49 -20.77 -2.77
C ALA A 397 8.51 -20.18 -1.34
N GLU A 398 9.67 -19.69 -0.90
CA GLU A 398 9.88 -19.06 0.43
C GLU A 398 10.08 -17.53 0.35
N SER A 399 9.78 -16.92 -0.79
CA SER A 399 9.90 -15.46 -1.00
C SER A 399 8.92 -14.68 -0.12
N GLU A 400 9.21 -13.39 0.12
CA GLU A 400 8.27 -12.50 0.82
C GLU A 400 6.90 -12.44 0.12
N ASN A 401 6.87 -12.55 -1.21
CA ASN A 401 5.61 -12.59 -1.95
C ASN A 401 4.84 -13.89 -1.71
N ALA A 402 5.50 -15.05 -1.65
CA ALA A 402 4.85 -16.30 -1.26
C ALA A 402 4.28 -16.22 0.17
N LYS A 403 5.03 -15.64 1.10
CA LYS A 403 4.59 -15.40 2.49
C LYS A 403 3.39 -14.45 2.58
N LYS A 404 3.28 -13.46 1.69
CA LYS A 404 2.12 -12.56 1.60
C LYS A 404 0.87 -13.27 1.06
N VAL A 405 1.01 -14.19 0.11
CA VAL A 405 -0.14 -14.90 -0.50
C VAL A 405 -0.70 -15.97 0.45
N LEU A 406 0.15 -16.60 1.27
CA LEU A 406 -0.29 -17.65 2.20
C LEU A 406 -1.46 -17.26 3.12
N PRO A 407 -1.45 -16.13 3.84
CA PRO A 407 -2.58 -15.73 4.67
C PRO A 407 -3.84 -15.42 3.85
N MET A 408 -3.73 -14.88 2.63
CA MET A 408 -4.88 -14.67 1.74
C MET A 408 -5.58 -16.00 1.45
N ALA A 409 -4.77 -16.99 1.02
CA ALA A 409 -5.25 -18.34 0.72
C ALA A 409 -5.83 -19.07 1.93
N ALA A 410 -5.23 -18.90 3.10
CA ALA A 410 -5.71 -19.51 4.34
C ALA A 410 -7.03 -18.91 4.85
N ASN A 411 -7.25 -17.62 4.61
CA ASN A 411 -8.43 -16.88 5.06
C ASN A 411 -9.62 -16.94 4.10
N ALA A 412 -9.43 -17.48 2.89
CA ALA A 412 -10.51 -17.64 1.92
C ALA A 412 -11.66 -18.48 2.50
N ASN A 413 -12.90 -18.06 2.25
CA ASN A 413 -14.08 -18.77 2.72
C ASN A 413 -14.19 -20.16 2.07
N PHE A 414 -14.37 -21.20 2.89
CA PHE A 414 -14.46 -22.57 2.39
C PHE A 414 -15.64 -22.79 1.42
N GLU A 415 -16.82 -22.26 1.71
CA GLU A 415 -18.00 -22.51 0.88
C GLU A 415 -17.90 -21.79 -0.46
N GLY A 416 -17.41 -20.55 -0.45
CA GLY A 416 -17.11 -19.84 -1.69
C GLY A 416 -15.97 -20.51 -2.48
N PHE A 417 -14.92 -21.00 -1.83
CA PHE A 417 -13.88 -21.81 -2.47
C PHE A 417 -14.46 -23.07 -3.12
N ARG A 418 -15.40 -23.76 -2.45
CA ARG A 418 -16.08 -24.94 -2.98
C ARG A 418 -16.86 -24.62 -4.26
N LEU A 419 -17.66 -23.55 -4.25
CA LEU A 419 -18.44 -23.12 -5.42
C LEU A 419 -17.54 -22.67 -6.58
N ASN A 420 -16.48 -21.90 -6.28
CA ASN A 420 -15.50 -21.49 -7.29
C ASN A 420 -14.73 -22.69 -7.87
N SER A 421 -14.46 -23.72 -7.07
CA SER A 421 -13.85 -24.98 -7.52
C SER A 421 -14.79 -25.78 -8.45
N LEU A 422 -16.10 -25.76 -8.20
CA LEU A 422 -17.09 -26.34 -9.11
C LEU A 422 -17.11 -25.61 -10.46
N ALA A 423 -17.09 -24.27 -10.45
CA ALA A 423 -16.98 -23.48 -11.68
C ALA A 423 -15.73 -23.83 -12.50
N LEU A 424 -14.59 -24.04 -11.83
CA LEU A 424 -13.33 -24.46 -12.46
C LEU A 424 -13.33 -25.92 -12.91
N SER A 425 -14.26 -26.74 -12.40
CA SER A 425 -14.41 -28.14 -12.77
C SER A 425 -15.27 -28.34 -14.01
N ASP A 426 -16.16 -27.40 -14.32
CA ASP A 426 -17.14 -27.53 -15.40
C ASP A 426 -17.33 -26.22 -16.17
N PHE A 427 -16.45 -25.97 -17.14
CA PHE A 427 -16.58 -24.85 -18.06
C PHE A 427 -15.95 -25.16 -19.42
N ASP A 428 -16.50 -24.60 -20.49
CA ASP A 428 -15.92 -24.69 -21.83
C ASP A 428 -16.23 -23.41 -22.63
N LEU A 429 -15.20 -22.60 -22.86
CA LEU A 429 -15.32 -21.36 -23.65
C LEU A 429 -14.90 -21.54 -25.11
N LYS A 430 -14.38 -22.71 -25.52
CA LYS A 430 -13.70 -22.91 -26.83
C LYS A 430 -14.56 -22.47 -28.01
N ALA A 431 -15.85 -22.79 -27.99
CA ALA A 431 -16.78 -22.46 -29.08
C ALA A 431 -16.98 -20.94 -29.26
N LYS A 432 -16.83 -20.16 -28.19
CA LYS A 432 -17.08 -18.71 -28.17
C LYS A 432 -15.81 -17.87 -28.36
N LEU A 433 -14.62 -18.48 -28.34
CA LEU A 433 -13.35 -17.75 -28.43
C LEU A 433 -13.21 -16.91 -29.72
N GLN A 434 -13.82 -17.37 -30.82
CA GLN A 434 -13.79 -16.66 -32.11
C GLN A 434 -14.69 -15.41 -32.12
N GLU A 435 -15.55 -15.23 -31.11
CA GLU A 435 -16.43 -14.07 -30.99
C GLU A 435 -15.70 -12.85 -30.39
N ILE A 436 -14.54 -13.06 -29.78
CA ILE A 436 -13.76 -12.03 -29.09
C ILE A 436 -13.19 -11.02 -30.11
N LYS A 437 -13.56 -9.74 -29.93
CA LYS A 437 -13.11 -8.63 -30.80
C LYS A 437 -11.99 -7.80 -30.18
N ALA A 438 -11.97 -7.69 -28.85
CA ALA A 438 -10.97 -6.90 -28.14
C ALA A 438 -9.57 -7.52 -28.31
N PRO A 439 -8.52 -6.72 -28.56
CA PRO A 439 -7.15 -7.21 -28.51
C PRO A 439 -6.83 -7.84 -27.15
N GLY A 440 -6.11 -8.97 -27.19
CA GLY A 440 -5.76 -9.73 -26.00
C GLY A 440 -4.25 -9.91 -25.81
N LEU A 441 -3.82 -9.98 -24.55
CA LEU A 441 -2.50 -10.43 -24.17
C LEU A 441 -2.63 -11.67 -23.27
N LEU A 442 -2.07 -12.78 -23.73
CA LEU A 442 -1.96 -14.01 -22.96
C LEU A 442 -0.58 -14.03 -22.30
N ILE A 443 -0.54 -14.20 -20.99
CA ILE A 443 0.71 -14.26 -20.22
C ILE A 443 0.76 -15.60 -19.48
N ALA A 444 1.92 -16.24 -19.43
CA ALA A 444 2.13 -17.39 -18.54
C ALA A 444 3.50 -17.34 -17.91
N GLY A 445 3.61 -17.75 -16.65
CA GLY A 445 4.91 -18.06 -16.06
C GLY A 445 5.52 -19.28 -16.74
N GLU A 446 6.80 -19.19 -17.13
CA GLU A 446 7.55 -20.30 -17.74
C GLU A 446 7.45 -21.61 -16.95
N GLY A 447 7.40 -21.51 -15.62
CA GLY A 447 7.34 -22.63 -14.69
C GLY A 447 5.94 -23.13 -14.35
N ASP A 448 4.85 -22.59 -14.92
CA ASP A 448 3.47 -23.00 -14.59
C ASP A 448 3.02 -24.29 -15.31
N GLY A 449 3.84 -25.34 -15.19
CA GLY A 449 3.55 -26.68 -15.70
C GLY A 449 3.23 -26.70 -17.20
N LYS A 450 2.00 -27.08 -17.56
CA LYS A 450 1.53 -27.19 -18.96
C LYS A 450 0.76 -25.96 -19.44
N ILE A 451 0.55 -24.97 -18.59
CA ILE A 451 -0.26 -23.78 -18.92
C ILE A 451 0.37 -22.97 -20.06
N PRO A 452 1.70 -22.68 -20.08
CA PRO A 452 2.31 -21.96 -21.19
C PRO A 452 2.07 -22.61 -22.56
N GLU A 453 2.17 -23.95 -22.64
CA GLU A 453 1.93 -24.68 -23.88
C GLU A 453 0.45 -24.68 -24.28
N ALA A 454 -0.46 -24.78 -23.30
CA ALA A 454 -1.90 -24.77 -23.53
C ALA A 454 -2.38 -23.40 -24.03
N MET A 455 -1.93 -22.30 -23.41
CA MET A 455 -2.34 -20.93 -23.75
C MET A 455 -1.98 -20.54 -25.19
N GLN A 456 -0.83 -20.99 -25.70
CA GLN A 456 -0.43 -20.80 -27.10
C GLN A 456 -1.41 -21.42 -28.11
N LYS A 457 -2.23 -22.39 -27.66
CA LYS A 457 -3.15 -23.16 -28.51
C LYS A 457 -4.61 -22.71 -28.37
N PHE A 458 -4.90 -21.63 -27.64
CA PHE A 458 -6.29 -21.16 -27.47
C PHE A 458 -6.93 -20.70 -28.78
N GLY A 459 -6.14 -20.22 -29.73
CA GLY A 459 -6.63 -19.78 -31.04
C GLY A 459 -7.56 -18.56 -30.97
N ILE A 460 -7.45 -17.73 -29.93
CA ILE A 460 -8.25 -16.50 -29.81
C ILE A 460 -7.73 -15.44 -30.81
N PRO A 461 -8.60 -14.82 -31.63
CA PRO A 461 -8.18 -13.78 -32.56
C PRO A 461 -7.52 -12.58 -31.88
N ASN A 462 -6.62 -11.89 -32.58
CA ASN A 462 -5.98 -10.65 -32.11
C ASN A 462 -5.28 -10.77 -30.74
N THR A 463 -4.71 -11.94 -30.44
CA THR A 463 -3.95 -12.15 -29.21
C THR A 463 -2.45 -12.25 -29.45
N LYS A 464 -1.68 -11.77 -28.47
CA LYS A 464 -0.25 -12.05 -28.34
C LYS A 464 -0.04 -12.98 -27.15
N PHE A 465 0.97 -13.83 -27.20
CA PHE A 465 1.40 -14.66 -26.07
C PHE A 465 2.79 -14.22 -25.61
N VAL A 466 2.95 -14.05 -24.29
CA VAL A 466 4.22 -13.71 -23.64
C VAL A 466 4.47 -14.68 -22.50
N GLN A 467 5.67 -15.23 -22.44
CA GLN A 467 6.10 -16.08 -21.34
C GLN A 467 7.01 -15.29 -20.39
N ILE A 468 6.73 -15.34 -19.09
CA ILE A 468 7.50 -14.64 -18.06
C ILE A 468 8.57 -15.59 -17.51
N PRO A 469 9.87 -15.26 -17.65
CA PRO A 469 10.94 -16.16 -17.24
C PRO A 469 11.04 -16.27 -15.72
N ASN A 470 11.46 -17.43 -15.25
CA ASN A 470 11.66 -17.73 -13.81
C ASN A 470 10.42 -17.48 -12.93
N ALA A 471 9.23 -17.70 -13.48
CA ALA A 471 7.98 -17.46 -12.79
C ALA A 471 7.01 -18.64 -12.98
N GLY A 472 6.23 -18.94 -11.94
CA GLY A 472 5.17 -19.95 -11.93
C GLY A 472 3.80 -19.30 -12.14
N HIS A 473 2.80 -19.79 -11.41
CA HIS A 473 1.38 -19.48 -11.60
C HIS A 473 0.99 -18.02 -11.30
N LEU A 474 1.83 -17.28 -10.56
CA LEU A 474 1.62 -15.87 -10.20
C LEU A 474 2.76 -15.01 -10.76
N PRO A 475 2.87 -14.84 -12.08
CA PRO A 475 4.09 -14.33 -12.69
C PRO A 475 4.43 -12.89 -12.32
N PHE A 476 3.42 -12.07 -12.04
CA PHE A 476 3.59 -10.68 -11.61
C PHE A 476 4.14 -10.54 -10.18
N LEU A 477 4.11 -11.61 -9.37
CA LEU A 477 4.74 -11.65 -8.04
C LEU A 477 6.16 -12.23 -8.08
N GLU A 478 6.45 -13.15 -9.00
CA GLU A 478 7.79 -13.77 -9.09
C GLU A 478 8.75 -12.98 -9.96
N ASN A 479 8.27 -12.37 -11.04
CA ASN A 479 9.07 -11.54 -11.93
C ASN A 479 8.27 -10.31 -12.36
N HIS A 480 8.09 -9.41 -11.38
CA HIS A 480 7.30 -8.19 -11.54
C HIS A 480 7.79 -7.31 -12.70
N GLU A 481 9.10 -7.18 -12.87
CA GLU A 481 9.70 -6.33 -13.90
C GLU A 481 9.36 -6.84 -15.31
N ALA A 482 9.56 -8.12 -15.59
CA ALA A 482 9.23 -8.70 -16.89
C ALA A 482 7.72 -8.66 -17.16
N PHE A 483 6.90 -8.85 -16.12
CA PHE A 483 5.44 -8.74 -16.24
C PHE A 483 5.01 -7.31 -16.58
N VAL A 484 5.54 -6.30 -15.87
CA VAL A 484 5.26 -4.88 -16.14
C VAL A 484 5.75 -4.48 -17.53
N GLU A 485 6.89 -5.00 -18.00
CA GLU A 485 7.37 -4.75 -19.36
C GLU A 485 6.39 -5.30 -20.41
N ALA A 486 5.87 -6.52 -20.21
CA ALA A 486 4.84 -7.08 -21.09
C ALA A 486 3.56 -6.21 -21.12
N LEU A 487 3.17 -5.65 -19.97
CA LEU A 487 2.05 -4.70 -19.90
C LEU A 487 2.36 -3.39 -20.64
N LYS A 488 3.54 -2.79 -20.45
CA LYS A 488 3.96 -1.55 -21.15
C LYS A 488 3.91 -1.67 -22.66
N GLU A 489 4.22 -2.84 -23.21
CA GLU A 489 4.17 -3.05 -24.65
C GLU A 489 2.76 -3.14 -25.22
N PHE A 490 1.78 -3.42 -24.36
CA PHE A 490 0.42 -3.75 -24.76
C PHE A 490 -0.62 -2.68 -24.40
N LEU A 491 -0.55 -2.10 -23.20
CA LEU A 491 -1.42 -1.03 -22.72
C LEU A 491 -1.09 0.28 -23.43
#